data_AF-A0AAW2DL51-F1
#
_entry.id   AF-A0AAW2DL51-F1
#
_cell.length_a   1.000
_cell.length_b   1.000
_cell.length_c   1.000
_cell.angle_alpha   90.00
_cell.angle_beta   90.00
_cell.angle_gamma   90.00
#
_symmetry.space_group_name_H-M   'P 1'
#
loop_
_entity.id
_entity.type
_entity.pdbx_description
1 polymer ?
#
loop_
_entity_poly.entity_id
_entity_poly.type
_entity_poly.pdbx_seq_one_letter_code
_entity_poly.pdbx_strand_id
1 'polypeptide(L)'
;MAVGWEYGANMLTKCLAEAGENTPLTTATCIDNPFDLEEATRSSPYHMAIDQKLIGGLIDILRSNKELFQGKAKEFDVEKALLAKSIHDFEKAISMVS
;
A
#
# COMPACT_ATOMS: atom_id res chain seq x y z
N MET A 1 -14.41 -15.17 -11.45
CA MET A 1 -13.08 -15.13 -12.08
C MET A 1 -12.39 -13.84 -11.66
N ALA A 2 -11.08 -13.86 -11.47
CA ALA A 2 -10.30 -12.66 -11.14
C ALA A 2 -9.04 -12.57 -12.00
N VAL A 3 -8.63 -11.35 -12.33
CA VAL A 3 -7.37 -11.08 -13.02
C VAL A 3 -6.60 -10.06 -12.20
N GLY A 4 -5.36 -10.39 -11.84
CA GLY A 4 -4.43 -9.47 -11.20
C GLY A 4 -3.27 -9.18 -12.14
N TRP A 5 -2.74 -7.96 -12.07
CA TRP A 5 -1.55 -7.53 -12.79
C TRP A 5 -0.54 -6.92 -11.80
N GLU A 6 0.74 -7.25 -11.95
CA GLU A 6 1.85 -6.73 -11.14
C GLU A 6 1.58 -6.96 -9.63
N TYR A 7 1.66 -5.93 -8.80
CA TYR A 7 1.33 -6.04 -7.37
C TYR A 7 -0.12 -6.50 -7.12
N GLY A 8 -1.05 -6.20 -8.03
CA GLY A 8 -2.41 -6.72 -7.97
C GLY A 8 -2.47 -8.25 -8.18
N ALA A 9 -1.57 -8.81 -8.99
CA ALA A 9 -1.40 -10.25 -9.14
C ALA A 9 -0.83 -10.90 -7.87
N ASN A 10 0.10 -10.20 -7.20
CA ASN A 10 0.68 -10.66 -5.94
C ASN A 10 -0.37 -10.70 -4.82
N MET A 11 -1.13 -9.61 -4.67
CA MET A 11 -2.24 -9.52 -3.73
C MET A 11 -3.31 -10.58 -4.01
N LEU A 12 -3.69 -10.78 -5.28
CA LEU A 12 -4.65 -11.82 -5.66
C LEU A 12 -4.15 -13.21 -5.24
N THR A 13 -2.86 -13.50 -5.46
CA THR A 13 -2.25 -14.76 -5.06
C THR A 13 -2.30 -14.96 -3.55
N LYS A 14 -2.01 -13.92 -2.75
CA LYS A 14 -2.13 -13.96 -1.29
C LYS A 14 -3.57 -14.23 -0.85
N CYS A 15 -4.55 -13.48 -1.37
CA CYS A 15 -5.95 -13.67 -1.02
C CYS A 15 -6.47 -15.07 -1.37
N LEU A 16 -6.03 -15.63 -2.50
CA LEU A 16 -6.37 -17.00 -2.89
C LEU A 16 -5.76 -18.04 -1.95
N ALA A 17 -4.51 -17.85 -1.53
CA ALA A 17 -3.85 -18.73 -0.58
C ALA A 17 -4.56 -18.70 0.80
N GLU A 18 -4.99 -17.53 1.26
CA GLU A 18 -5.73 -17.36 2.52
C GLU A 18 -7.15 -17.93 2.45
N ALA A 19 -7.85 -17.73 1.34
CA ALA A 19 -9.19 -18.27 1.13
C ALA A 19 -9.18 -19.80 0.95
N GLY A 20 -8.10 -20.35 0.36
CA GLY A 20 -7.95 -21.77 0.09
C GLY A 20 -9.13 -22.33 -0.70
N GLU A 21 -9.65 -23.48 -0.25
CA GLU A 21 -10.81 -24.14 -0.86
C GLU A 21 -12.12 -23.35 -0.71
N ASN A 22 -12.18 -22.38 0.21
CA ASN A 22 -13.37 -21.54 0.41
C ASN A 22 -13.45 -20.38 -0.59
N THR A 23 -12.49 -20.26 -1.52
CA THR A 23 -12.51 -19.19 -2.51
C THR A 23 -13.77 -19.30 -3.39
N PRO A 24 -14.54 -18.21 -3.57
CA PRO A 24 -15.69 -18.21 -4.48
C PRO A 24 -15.25 -18.16 -5.96
N LEU A 25 -13.95 -18.07 -6.23
CA LEU A 25 -13.41 -17.92 -7.57
C LEU A 25 -13.11 -19.29 -8.21
N THR A 26 -13.79 -19.58 -9.32
CA THR A 26 -13.50 -20.76 -10.15
C THR A 26 -12.14 -20.69 -10.85
N THR A 27 -11.69 -19.47 -11.16
CA THR A 27 -10.46 -19.23 -11.91
C THR A 27 -9.87 -17.87 -11.56
N ALA A 28 -8.55 -17.82 -11.57
CA ALA A 28 -7.77 -16.60 -11.39
C ALA A 28 -6.60 -16.58 -12.39
N THR A 29 -6.25 -15.39 -12.87
CA THR A 29 -5.09 -15.18 -13.73
C THR A 29 -4.20 -14.10 -13.11
N CYS A 30 -2.93 -14.43 -12.89
CA CYS A 30 -1.94 -13.52 -12.33
C CYS A 30 -0.94 -13.18 -13.43
N ILE A 31 -0.96 -11.94 -13.91
CA ILE A 31 -0.11 -11.44 -14.99
C ILE A 31 1.04 -10.64 -14.38
N ASP A 32 2.26 -10.90 -14.84
CA ASP A 32 3.46 -10.15 -14.42
C ASP A 32 3.65 -10.10 -12.89
N ASN A 33 3.34 -11.21 -12.22
CA ASN A 33 3.33 -11.28 -10.77
C ASN A 33 4.77 -11.29 -10.20
N PRO A 34 5.16 -10.34 -9.33
CA PRO A 34 6.41 -10.43 -8.59
C PRO A 34 6.25 -11.51 -7.50
N PHE A 35 6.75 -12.72 -7.76
CA PHE A 35 6.72 -13.82 -6.78
C PHE A 35 7.77 -13.64 -5.68
N ASP A 36 8.93 -13.09 -6.02
CA ASP A 36 9.93 -12.63 -5.07
C ASP A 36 9.78 -11.12 -4.89
N LEU A 37 9.06 -10.74 -3.84
CA LEU A 37 8.76 -9.33 -3.58
C LEU A 37 10.01 -8.57 -3.09
N GLU A 38 10.92 -9.24 -2.39
CA GLU A 38 12.15 -8.63 -1.90
C GLU A 38 13.06 -8.26 -3.08
N GLU A 39 13.27 -9.18 -4.02
CA GLU A 39 14.05 -8.89 -5.22
C GLU A 39 13.35 -7.87 -6.13
N ALA A 40 12.03 -7.97 -6.32
CA ALA A 40 11.28 -7.03 -7.16
C ALA A 40 11.32 -5.58 -6.63
N THR A 41 11.46 -5.40 -5.32
CA THR A 41 11.51 -4.08 -4.68
C THR A 41 12.94 -3.58 -4.44
N ARG A 42 13.97 -4.42 -4.62
CA ARG A 42 15.37 -4.11 -4.28
C ARG A 42 15.97 -2.91 -5.02
N SER A 43 15.59 -2.68 -6.28
CA SER A 43 16.31 -1.73 -7.15
C SER A 43 15.45 -1.10 -8.26
N SER A 44 14.14 -1.23 -8.17
CA SER A 44 13.21 -0.71 -9.16
C SER A 44 13.17 0.84 -9.12
N PRO A 45 13.62 1.56 -10.18
CA PRO A 45 13.43 3.01 -10.29
C PRO A 45 11.94 3.39 -10.34
N TYR A 46 11.07 2.43 -10.72
CA TYR A 46 9.62 2.59 -10.61
C TYR A 46 9.18 2.73 -9.16
N HIS A 47 9.82 2.06 -8.20
CA HIS A 47 9.48 2.19 -6.79
C HIS A 47 9.72 3.62 -6.30
N MET A 48 10.88 4.21 -6.58
CA MET A 48 11.17 5.60 -6.21
C MET A 48 10.25 6.60 -6.91
N ALA A 49 9.95 6.40 -8.21
CA ALA A 49 9.09 7.30 -8.96
C ALA A 49 7.62 7.23 -8.54
N ILE A 50 7.13 6.02 -8.21
CA ILE A 50 5.79 5.81 -7.66
C ILE A 50 5.73 6.37 -6.24
N ASP A 51 6.73 6.09 -5.41
CA ASP A 51 6.82 6.56 -4.02
C ASP A 51 6.78 8.09 -3.97
N GLN A 52 7.59 8.77 -4.78
CA GLN A 52 7.61 10.24 -4.83
C GLN A 52 6.33 10.88 -5.40
N LYS A 53 5.69 10.24 -6.39
CA LYS A 53 4.42 10.76 -6.93
C LYS A 53 3.25 10.51 -5.99
N LEU A 54 3.20 9.34 -5.37
CA LEU A 54 2.11 8.94 -4.49
C LEU A 54 2.20 9.67 -3.14
N ILE A 55 3.41 9.87 -2.60
CA ILE A 55 3.58 10.58 -1.32
C ILE A 55 3.08 12.02 -1.41
N GLY A 56 3.33 12.73 -2.51
CA GLY A 56 2.82 14.08 -2.71
C GLY A 56 1.29 14.14 -2.63
N GLY A 57 0.60 13.23 -3.33
CA GLY A 57 -0.86 13.15 -3.29
C GLY A 57 -1.40 12.79 -1.90
N LEU A 58 -0.75 11.86 -1.19
CA LEU A 58 -1.14 11.49 0.17
C LEU A 58 -0.97 12.65 1.16
N ILE A 59 0.11 13.42 1.05
CA ILE A 59 0.35 14.63 1.84
C ILE A 59 -0.73 15.68 1.55
N ASP A 60 -1.09 15.88 0.28
CA ASP A 60 -2.12 16.86 -0.09
C ASP A 60 -3.51 16.47 0.43
N ILE A 61 -3.86 15.17 0.37
CA ILE A 61 -5.08 14.64 0.96
C ILE A 61 -5.08 14.85 2.48
N LEU A 62 -3.99 14.51 3.17
CA LEU A 62 -3.85 14.69 4.62
C LEU A 62 -3.99 16.17 4.99
N ARG A 63 -3.32 17.07 4.27
CA ARG A 63 -3.39 18.52 4.50
C ARG A 63 -4.81 19.04 4.36
N SER A 64 -5.55 18.54 3.36
CA SER A 64 -6.93 18.96 3.08
C SER A 64 -7.94 18.41 4.09
N ASN A 65 -7.60 17.34 4.80
CA ASN A 65 -8.49 16.62 5.71
C ASN A 65 -7.95 16.55 7.15
N LYS A 66 -7.08 17.49 7.53
CA LYS A 66 -6.30 17.44 8.79
C LYS A 66 -7.16 17.19 10.03
N GLU A 67 -8.35 17.78 10.07
CA GLU A 67 -9.30 17.68 11.17
C GLU A 67 -9.78 16.23 11.41
N LEU A 68 -9.86 15.39 10.37
CA LEU A 68 -10.24 13.97 10.50
C LEU A 68 -9.22 13.14 11.28
N PHE A 69 -7.99 13.64 11.36
CA PHE A 69 -6.87 13.00 12.04
C PHE A 69 -6.60 13.63 13.42
N GLN A 70 -7.31 14.70 13.78
CA GLN A 70 -7.26 15.33 15.09
C GLN A 70 -8.37 14.76 15.98
N GLY A 71 -8.02 14.20 17.14
CA GLY A 71 -9.00 13.70 18.12
C GLY A 71 -9.29 12.19 18.11
N LYS A 72 -8.49 11.38 17.42
CA LYS A 72 -8.56 9.91 17.56
C LYS A 72 -7.83 9.44 18.83
N ALA A 73 -8.28 8.30 19.39
CA ALA A 73 -7.75 7.72 20.63
C ALA A 73 -6.28 7.24 20.52
N LYS A 74 -5.80 6.96 19.31
CA LYS A 74 -4.37 6.80 18.98
C LYS A 74 -3.89 8.11 18.38
N GLU A 75 -2.82 8.67 18.93
CA GLU A 75 -2.28 9.96 18.49
C GLU A 75 -1.51 9.76 17.18
N PHE A 76 -2.09 10.20 16.06
CA PHE A 76 -1.38 10.26 14.79
C PHE A 76 -0.36 11.40 14.81
N ASP A 77 0.85 11.14 14.31
CA ASP A 77 1.86 12.18 14.16
C ASP A 77 1.67 12.90 12.83
N VAL A 78 0.63 13.72 12.77
CA VAL A 78 0.21 14.43 11.54
C VAL A 78 1.33 15.34 11.02
N GLU A 79 2.08 15.99 11.91
CA GLU A 79 3.18 16.87 11.50
C GLU A 79 4.32 16.07 10.86
N LYS A 80 4.66 14.91 11.42
CA LYS A 80 5.65 14.02 10.81
C LYS A 80 5.19 13.44 9.48
N ALA A 81 3.91 13.10 9.36
CA ALA A 81 3.31 12.63 8.12
C ALA A 81 3.38 13.67 6.99
N LEU A 82 3.14 14.95 7.30
CA LEU A 82 3.23 16.05 6.32
C LEU A 82 4.65 16.30 5.82
N LEU A 83 5.67 15.83 6.55
CA LEU A 83 7.09 15.95 6.21
C LEU A 83 7.69 14.64 5.63
N ALA A 84 6.87 13.62 5.43
CA ALA A 84 7.31 12.32 4.95
C ALA A 84 7.94 12.41 3.55
N LYS A 85 9.02 11.66 3.34
CA LYS A 85 9.74 11.57 2.05
C LYS A 85 9.49 10.26 1.31
N SER A 86 8.83 9.32 1.97
CA SER A 86 8.43 8.02 1.46
C SER A 86 7.05 7.65 1.98
N ILE A 87 6.35 6.77 1.27
CA ILE A 87 5.09 6.15 1.71
C ILE A 87 5.31 5.43 3.05
N HIS A 88 6.47 4.81 3.26
CA HIS A 88 6.75 4.15 4.54
C HIS A 88 6.78 5.14 5.71
N ASP A 89 7.50 6.26 5.57
CA ASP A 89 7.55 7.29 6.63
C ASP A 89 6.17 7.86 6.94
N PHE A 90 5.37 8.07 5.89
CA PHE A 90 3.98 8.51 5.98
C PHE A 90 3.14 7.48 6.73
N GLU A 91 3.10 6.24 6.25
CA GLU A 91 2.32 5.15 6.85
C GLU A 91 2.66 5.00 8.33
N LYS A 92 3.94 4.97 8.70
CA LYS A 92 4.37 4.84 10.09
C LYS A 92 3.84 5.96 11.00
N ALA A 93 3.61 7.15 10.46
CA ALA A 93 3.11 8.31 11.21
C ALA A 93 1.58 8.33 11.36
N ILE A 94 0.83 7.77 10.40
CA ILE A 94 -0.65 7.70 10.41
C ILE A 94 -1.23 6.28 10.52
N SER A 95 -0.43 5.26 10.80
CA SER A 95 -0.92 3.88 10.95
C SER A 95 -1.63 3.66 12.27
N MET A 96 -2.84 3.09 12.21
CA MET A 96 -3.54 2.63 13.40
C MET A 96 -3.00 1.29 13.91
N VAL A 97 -2.31 0.53 13.06
CA VAL A 97 -1.68 -0.75 13.41
C VAL A 97 -0.26 -0.47 13.90
N SER A 98 0.23 -1.28 14.84
CA SER A 98 1.58 -1.17 15.42
C SER A 98 2.41 -2.38 15.02
#